data_AF-A0A1F9JY29-F1
#
_entry.id   AF-A0A1F9JY29-F1
#
_cell.length_a   1.000
_cell.length_b   1.000
_cell.length_c   1.000
_cell.angle_alpha   90.00
_cell.angle_beta   90.00
_cell.angle_gamma   90.00
#
_symmetry.space_group_name_H-M   'P 1'
#
loop_
_entity.id
_entity.type
_entity.pdbx_description
1 polymer ?
#
loop_
_entity_poly.entity_id
_entity_poly.type
_entity_poly.pdbx_seq_one_letter_code
_entity_poly.pdbx_strand_id
1 'polypeptide(L)'
;PELATIGGTAAANINGPRRIFYGGVRDLVIGMKVVLADGQQIKAGGKVVKNVAGYDMCKLFVGSLGTLGVITEATFKMAPIPESAATLVAAGPLSQGLQLVDQLMQSTLLPAAVAVVSAEATGVNSGRPAVAVWAEGFEEAVARHLREIQELAARMELRAEVLREETHRIFWEQIRDFGSSGENLVYRVTVPAASLAEVVETIDRWSRSEGAARFVAHAGSGTVWIESGADPAGAAWFPRLTALAKERRGHAVMVAAPPELKQGVDVWADPPESLSLMREIKRQFDPNTVLNPGRFIAAL
;
A
#
# COMPACT_ATOMS: atom_id res chain seq x y z
N PRO A 1 8.21 8.79 -4.99
CA PRO A 1 9.27 8.60 -6.01
C PRO A 1 9.29 9.72 -7.07
N GLU A 2 10.45 10.36 -7.27
CA GLU A 2 10.63 11.49 -8.22
C GLU A 2 10.24 11.16 -9.66
N LEU A 3 10.30 9.88 -10.05
CA LEU A 3 9.92 9.39 -11.38
C LEU A 3 8.45 8.94 -11.49
N ALA A 4 7.68 8.99 -10.39
CA ALA A 4 6.29 8.54 -10.41
C ALA A 4 5.40 9.55 -11.13
N THR A 5 4.55 9.06 -12.04
CA THR A 5 3.52 9.84 -12.71
C THR A 5 2.14 9.47 -12.17
N ILE A 6 1.20 10.42 -12.21
CA ILE A 6 -0.19 10.19 -11.82
C ILE A 6 -0.82 9.04 -12.63
N GLY A 7 -0.53 8.97 -13.93
CA GLY A 7 -0.98 7.90 -14.81
C GLY A 7 -0.41 6.54 -14.41
N GLY A 8 0.89 6.48 -14.08
CA GLY A 8 1.54 5.27 -13.58
C GLY A 8 0.98 4.79 -12.24
N THR A 9 0.77 5.70 -11.29
CA THR A 9 0.16 5.39 -9.99
C THR A 9 -1.26 4.85 -10.15
N ALA A 10 -2.07 5.43 -11.05
CA ALA A 10 -3.40 4.93 -11.36
C ALA A 10 -3.37 3.57 -12.06
N ALA A 11 -2.54 3.40 -13.09
CA ALA A 11 -2.39 2.14 -13.81
C ALA A 11 -1.89 1.01 -12.89
N ALA A 12 -1.02 1.30 -11.92
CA ALA A 12 -0.52 0.32 -10.95
C ALA A 12 -1.38 0.17 -9.69
N ASN A 13 -2.38 1.04 -9.49
CA ASN A 13 -3.20 1.10 -8.27
C ASN A 13 -2.35 1.05 -6.99
N ILE A 14 -1.26 1.81 -6.96
CA ILE A 14 -0.38 1.90 -5.79
C ILE A 14 -0.97 2.93 -4.83
N ASN A 15 -1.19 2.51 -3.59
CA ASN A 15 -1.85 3.32 -2.58
C ASN A 15 -0.85 3.69 -1.46
N GLY A 16 -0.98 4.90 -0.94
CA GLY A 16 -0.16 5.38 0.17
C GLY A 16 -0.79 5.12 1.55
N PRO A 17 -0.10 5.53 2.63
CA PRO A 17 -0.51 5.28 4.01
C PRO A 17 -1.87 5.90 4.39
N ARG A 18 -2.28 6.98 3.71
CA ARG A 18 -3.54 7.69 3.97
C ARG A 18 -4.78 7.06 3.32
N ARG A 19 -4.64 5.86 2.74
CA ARG A 19 -5.75 5.14 2.08
C ARG A 19 -6.96 4.96 2.99
N ILE A 20 -6.74 4.77 4.29
CA ILE A 20 -7.82 4.51 5.27
C ILE A 20 -8.73 5.72 5.45
N PHE A 21 -8.21 6.93 5.21
CA PHE A 21 -8.91 8.18 5.47
C PHE A 21 -9.48 8.79 4.17
N TYR A 22 -8.70 8.81 3.09
CA TYR A 22 -9.14 9.38 1.80
C TYR A 22 -9.68 8.37 0.80
N GLY A 23 -9.54 7.08 1.06
CA GLY A 23 -9.76 6.03 0.07
C GLY A 23 -8.53 5.78 -0.81
N GLY A 24 -8.61 4.74 -1.63
CA GLY A 24 -7.54 4.39 -2.57
C GLY A 24 -7.58 5.23 -3.84
N VAL A 25 -6.53 5.09 -4.67
CA VAL A 25 -6.46 5.70 -6.00
C VAL A 25 -7.67 5.31 -6.83
N ARG A 26 -8.09 4.06 -6.74
CA ARG A 26 -9.32 3.56 -7.35
C ARG A 26 -10.56 4.32 -6.92
N ASP A 27 -10.66 4.77 -5.67
CA ASP A 27 -11.82 5.49 -5.14
C ASP A 27 -11.78 6.99 -5.51
N LEU A 28 -10.58 7.56 -5.59
CA LEU A 28 -10.35 8.97 -5.89
C LEU A 28 -10.54 9.32 -7.37
N VAL A 29 -10.33 8.38 -8.29
CA VAL A 29 -10.57 8.61 -9.72
C VAL A 29 -12.07 8.70 -10.01
N ILE A 30 -12.48 9.83 -10.58
CA ILE A 30 -13.86 10.11 -11.02
C ILE A 30 -14.00 10.24 -12.54
N GLY A 31 -12.88 10.38 -13.27
CA GLY A 31 -12.87 10.47 -14.72
C GLY A 31 -11.51 10.18 -15.33
N MET A 32 -11.48 9.66 -16.55
CA MET A 32 -10.26 9.36 -17.32
C MET A 32 -10.47 9.58 -18.82
N LYS A 33 -9.40 9.94 -19.53
CA LYS A 33 -9.28 9.73 -20.98
C LYS A 33 -8.22 8.65 -21.24
N VAL A 34 -8.53 7.75 -22.15
CA VAL A 34 -7.70 6.59 -22.47
C VAL A 34 -7.60 6.43 -23.98
N VAL A 35 -6.40 6.16 -24.46
CA VAL A 35 -6.13 5.72 -25.84
C VAL A 35 -6.08 4.19 -25.85
N LEU A 36 -6.91 3.55 -26.67
CA LEU A 36 -6.96 2.10 -26.81
C LEU A 36 -5.87 1.57 -27.77
N ALA A 37 -5.75 0.25 -27.89
CA ALA A 37 -4.73 -0.39 -28.73
C ALA A 37 -4.83 -0.03 -30.23
N ASP A 38 -6.03 0.30 -30.71
CA ASP A 38 -6.31 0.75 -32.08
C ASP A 38 -6.13 2.26 -32.28
N GLY A 39 -5.74 2.99 -31.23
CA GLY A 39 -5.59 4.45 -31.23
C GLY A 39 -6.87 5.23 -30.95
N GLN A 40 -8.02 4.56 -30.77
CA GLN A 40 -9.27 5.24 -30.43
C GLN A 40 -9.17 5.91 -29.05
N GLN A 41 -9.63 7.16 -28.95
CA GLN A 41 -9.74 7.87 -27.68
C GLN A 41 -11.12 7.68 -27.08
N ILE A 42 -11.15 7.21 -25.84
CA ILE A 42 -12.38 7.08 -25.06
C ILE A 42 -12.34 7.94 -23.81
N LYS A 43 -13.53 8.27 -23.30
CA LYS A 43 -13.72 8.94 -22.02
C LYS A 43 -14.49 8.03 -21.08
N ALA A 44 -13.99 7.87 -19.87
CA ALA A 44 -14.66 7.17 -18.78
C ALA A 44 -14.95 8.15 -17.64
N GLY A 45 -16.13 8.06 -17.04
CA GLY A 45 -16.52 8.94 -15.93
C GLY A 45 -16.64 10.43 -16.31
N GLY A 46 -16.55 11.30 -15.31
CA GLY A 46 -16.71 12.75 -15.50
C GLY A 46 -16.39 13.57 -14.25
N LYS A 47 -16.38 14.90 -14.41
CA LYS A 47 -16.15 15.85 -13.31
C LYS A 47 -17.44 16.07 -12.51
N VAL A 48 -18.02 14.99 -11.99
CA VAL A 48 -19.27 15.01 -11.22
C VAL A 48 -19.11 14.22 -9.93
N VAL A 49 -19.75 14.69 -8.85
CA VAL A 49 -19.65 14.06 -7.52
C VAL A 49 -20.38 12.71 -7.49
N LYS A 50 -21.50 12.60 -8.19
CA LYS A 50 -22.28 11.37 -8.32
C LYS A 50 -22.51 11.08 -9.80
N ASN A 51 -22.09 9.90 -10.23
CA ASN A 51 -22.38 9.39 -11.57
C ASN A 51 -23.13 8.07 -11.44
N VAL A 52 -24.34 8.00 -11.98
CA VAL A 52 -25.20 6.79 -11.99
C VAL A 52 -25.51 6.32 -13.40
N ALA A 53 -24.84 6.89 -14.41
CA ALA A 53 -25.07 6.55 -15.81
C ALA A 53 -24.03 5.52 -16.29
N GLY A 54 -24.48 4.29 -16.52
CA GLY A 54 -23.67 3.22 -17.12
C GLY A 54 -22.66 2.59 -16.15
N TYR A 55 -21.70 1.87 -16.72
CA TYR A 55 -20.64 1.18 -15.97
C TYR A 55 -19.52 2.14 -15.57
N ASP A 56 -18.92 1.91 -14.41
CA ASP A 56 -17.77 2.67 -13.94
C ASP A 56 -16.47 2.20 -14.61
N MET A 57 -16.33 2.58 -15.88
CA MET A 57 -15.21 2.20 -16.73
C MET A 57 -13.86 2.70 -16.22
N CYS A 58 -13.81 3.76 -15.40
CA CYS A 58 -12.55 4.24 -14.80
C CYS A 58 -11.89 3.14 -13.97
N LYS A 59 -12.71 2.35 -13.27
CA LYS A 59 -12.23 1.28 -12.38
C LYS A 59 -11.66 0.09 -13.17
N LEU A 60 -11.93 -0.02 -14.47
CA LEU A 60 -11.31 -1.03 -15.32
C LEU A 60 -9.83 -0.70 -15.61
N PHE A 61 -9.54 0.59 -15.82
CA PHE A 61 -8.18 1.05 -16.14
C PHE A 61 -7.28 1.18 -14.90
N VAL A 62 -7.86 1.49 -13.74
CA VAL A 62 -7.10 1.52 -12.48
C VAL A 62 -6.64 0.11 -12.09
N GLY A 63 -5.33 -0.10 -12.00
CA GLY A 63 -4.73 -1.40 -11.72
C GLY A 63 -4.49 -2.28 -12.95
N SER A 64 -4.77 -1.79 -14.16
CA SER A 64 -4.55 -2.53 -15.42
C SER A 64 -3.08 -2.65 -15.85
N LEU A 65 -2.15 -1.95 -15.19
CA LEU A 65 -0.75 -1.85 -15.60
C LEU A 65 -0.56 -1.43 -17.07
N GLY A 66 -1.53 -0.72 -17.65
CA GLY A 66 -1.48 -0.25 -19.04
C GLY A 66 -1.77 -1.33 -20.08
N THR A 67 -2.22 -2.53 -19.69
CA THR A 67 -2.53 -3.61 -20.65
C THR A 67 -3.85 -3.38 -21.40
N LEU A 68 -4.72 -2.49 -20.92
CA LEU A 68 -6.03 -2.23 -21.53
C LEU A 68 -6.11 -0.89 -22.29
N GLY A 69 -5.08 -0.05 -22.17
CA GLY A 69 -5.05 1.27 -22.79
C GLY A 69 -4.05 2.19 -22.10
N VAL A 70 -3.72 3.29 -22.77
CA VAL A 70 -2.83 4.34 -22.28
C VAL A 70 -3.65 5.46 -21.66
N ILE A 71 -3.52 5.67 -20.35
CA ILE A 71 -4.19 6.77 -19.64
C ILE A 71 -3.52 8.08 -20.04
N THR A 72 -4.26 8.98 -20.68
CA THR A 72 -3.75 10.30 -21.13
C THR A 72 -4.20 11.44 -20.23
N GLU A 73 -5.38 11.32 -19.61
CA GLU A 73 -5.86 12.27 -18.61
C GLU A 73 -6.56 11.53 -17.47
N ALA A 74 -6.45 12.04 -16.26
CA ALA A 74 -7.16 11.54 -15.09
C ALA A 74 -7.71 12.70 -14.25
N THR A 75 -8.93 12.54 -13.75
CA THR A 75 -9.61 13.49 -12.85
C THR A 75 -9.78 12.82 -11.50
N PHE A 76 -9.30 13.49 -10.45
CA PHE A 76 -9.36 13.02 -9.07
C PHE A 76 -10.30 13.89 -8.23
N LYS A 77 -10.98 13.24 -7.29
CA LYS A 77 -11.57 13.92 -6.14
C LYS A 77 -10.44 14.43 -5.24
N MET A 78 -10.49 15.71 -4.90
CA MET A 78 -9.51 16.36 -4.04
C MET A 78 -10.11 16.65 -2.66
N ALA A 79 -9.25 16.77 -1.66
CA ALA A 79 -9.58 17.22 -0.31
C ALA A 79 -8.83 18.53 0.00
N PRO A 80 -9.34 19.39 0.90
CA PRO A 80 -8.62 20.57 1.35
C PRO A 80 -7.32 20.17 2.05
N ILE A 81 -6.32 21.05 2.00
CA ILE A 81 -5.09 20.90 2.78
C ILE A 81 -5.44 21.09 4.25
N PRO A 82 -5.07 20.17 5.16
CA PRO A 82 -5.34 20.32 6.58
C PRO A 82 -4.57 21.50 7.16
N GLU A 83 -5.13 22.15 8.19
CA GLU A 83 -4.49 23.27 8.90
C GLU A 83 -3.24 22.81 9.66
N SER A 84 -3.32 21.63 10.28
CA SER A 84 -2.26 21.02 11.07
C SER A 84 -2.14 19.53 10.79
N ALA A 85 -0.92 19.00 10.90
CA ALA A 85 -0.61 17.59 10.80
C ALA A 85 0.54 17.22 11.74
N ALA A 86 0.39 16.11 12.45
CA ALA A 86 1.40 15.58 13.36
C ALA A 86 1.35 14.04 13.41
N THR A 87 2.48 13.43 13.78
CA THR A 87 2.58 11.99 13.99
C THR A 87 2.95 11.71 15.43
N LEU A 88 2.27 10.77 16.07
CA LEU A 88 2.78 10.14 17.28
C LEU A 88 3.43 8.81 16.91
N VAL A 89 4.70 8.65 17.27
CA VAL A 89 5.48 7.41 17.11
C VAL A 89 5.62 6.76 18.49
N ALA A 90 5.03 5.58 18.65
CA ALA A 90 5.07 4.78 19.87
C ALA A 90 5.99 3.57 19.66
N ALA A 91 7.18 3.59 20.27
CA ALA A 91 8.21 2.57 20.11
C ALA A 91 8.26 1.60 21.30
N GLY A 92 8.42 0.31 21.03
CA GLY A 92 8.45 -0.73 22.05
C GLY A 92 8.35 -2.16 21.48
N PRO A 93 8.09 -3.15 22.33
CA PRO A 93 7.75 -4.51 21.91
C PRO A 93 6.64 -4.52 20.85
N LEU A 94 6.84 -5.28 19.77
CA LEU A 94 5.90 -5.35 18.64
C LEU A 94 4.49 -5.75 19.08
N SER A 95 4.36 -6.69 20.01
CA SER A 95 3.08 -7.15 20.54
C SER A 95 2.28 -6.02 21.22
N GLN A 96 2.95 -5.16 22.01
CA GLN A 96 2.32 -3.99 22.62
C GLN A 96 1.92 -2.95 21.55
N GLY A 97 2.76 -2.76 20.52
CA GLY A 97 2.40 -1.92 19.38
C GLY A 97 1.17 -2.42 18.64
N LEU A 98 1.05 -3.72 18.40
CA LEU A 98 -0.11 -4.31 17.75
C LEU A 98 -1.38 -4.23 18.62
N GLN A 99 -1.25 -4.32 19.95
CA GLN A 99 -2.35 -4.01 20.86
C GLN A 99 -2.80 -2.55 20.75
N LEU A 100 -1.85 -1.60 20.62
CA LEU A 100 -2.18 -0.19 20.40
C LEU A 100 -2.97 -0.02 19.10
N VAL A 101 -2.55 -0.68 18.03
CA VAL A 101 -3.28 -0.68 16.75
C VAL A 101 -4.71 -1.18 16.92
N ASP A 102 -4.91 -2.31 17.60
CA ASP A 102 -6.25 -2.86 17.83
C ASP A 102 -7.15 -1.88 18.61
N GLN A 103 -6.65 -1.29 19.70
CA GLN A 103 -7.38 -0.28 20.47
C GLN A 103 -7.70 0.97 19.64
N LEU A 104 -6.76 1.42 18.80
CA LEU A 104 -6.99 2.57 17.90
C LEU A 104 -8.09 2.27 16.88
N MET A 105 -8.09 1.08 16.27
CA MET A 105 -9.10 0.69 15.28
C MET A 105 -10.50 0.52 15.89
N GLN A 106 -10.60 0.27 17.20
CA GLN A 106 -11.85 0.18 17.95
C GLN A 106 -12.28 1.52 18.58
N SER A 107 -11.41 2.54 18.53
CA SER A 107 -11.68 3.85 19.12
C SER A 107 -12.49 4.76 18.19
N THR A 108 -12.95 5.89 18.71
CA THR A 108 -13.56 6.97 17.91
C THR A 108 -12.53 7.91 17.28
N LEU A 109 -11.23 7.63 17.44
CA LEU A 109 -10.18 8.39 16.78
C LEU A 109 -10.21 8.07 15.28
N LEU A 110 -10.11 9.10 14.45
CA LEU A 110 -10.04 8.97 12.99
C LEU A 110 -8.63 9.35 12.53
N PRO A 111 -7.62 8.47 12.71
CA PRO A 111 -6.28 8.74 12.23
C PRO A 111 -6.26 8.77 10.71
N ALA A 112 -5.46 9.68 10.14
CA ALA A 112 -5.27 9.77 8.71
C ALA A 112 -4.44 8.59 8.17
N ALA A 113 -3.52 8.08 8.98
CA ALA A 113 -2.74 6.88 8.68
C ALA A 113 -2.29 6.20 9.98
N VAL A 114 -2.16 4.86 9.92
CA VAL A 114 -1.56 4.05 10.99
C VAL A 114 -0.56 3.08 10.35
N ALA A 115 0.70 3.17 10.75
CA ALA A 115 1.76 2.33 10.24
C ALA A 115 2.48 1.60 11.37
N VAL A 116 2.72 0.29 11.22
CA VAL A 116 3.60 -0.49 12.08
C VAL A 116 4.91 -0.70 11.31
N VAL A 117 6.03 -0.32 11.91
CA VAL A 117 7.34 -0.36 11.26
C VAL A 117 8.27 -1.29 12.04
N SER A 118 9.07 -2.08 11.32
CA SER A 118 10.14 -2.88 11.94
C SER A 118 11.25 -1.96 12.49
N ALA A 119 12.10 -2.50 13.36
CA ALA A 119 13.19 -1.76 13.99
C ALA A 119 14.14 -1.10 12.97
N GLU A 120 14.33 -1.73 11.82
CA GLU A 120 15.26 -1.35 10.77
C GLU A 120 14.59 -0.57 9.62
N ALA A 121 13.26 -0.44 9.66
CA ALA A 121 12.48 0.15 8.57
C ALA A 121 12.65 1.67 8.46
N THR A 122 12.80 2.37 9.60
CA THR A 122 12.93 3.84 9.65
C THR A 122 14.05 4.24 10.60
N GLY A 123 14.75 5.34 10.33
CA GLY A 123 15.84 5.82 11.20
C GLY A 123 15.38 6.48 12.51
N VAL A 124 14.06 6.65 12.70
CA VAL A 124 13.47 7.47 13.78
C VAL A 124 13.10 6.64 15.02
N ASN A 125 13.00 5.32 14.88
CA ASN A 125 12.47 4.42 15.91
C ASN A 125 13.53 3.89 16.90
N SER A 126 14.75 4.46 16.91
CA SER A 126 15.87 4.04 17.78
C SER A 126 16.15 2.52 17.74
N GLY A 127 15.93 1.86 16.61
CA GLY A 127 16.16 0.42 16.46
C GLY A 127 15.15 -0.46 17.19
N ARG A 128 13.94 0.04 17.46
CA ARG A 128 12.81 -0.74 17.99
C ARG A 128 11.63 -0.75 17.03
N PRO A 129 10.81 -1.80 17.00
CA PRO A 129 9.51 -1.73 16.34
C PRO A 129 8.70 -0.56 16.87
N ALA A 130 7.91 0.07 15.99
CA ALA A 130 7.13 1.24 16.35
C ALA A 130 5.78 1.26 15.63
N VAL A 131 4.82 1.93 16.27
CA VAL A 131 3.54 2.31 15.66
C VAL A 131 3.53 3.81 15.46
N ALA A 132 3.33 4.24 14.21
CA ALA A 132 3.19 5.64 13.86
C ALA A 132 1.73 5.95 13.50
N VAL A 133 1.18 6.96 14.16
CA VAL A 133 -0.22 7.39 14.01
C VAL A 133 -0.24 8.83 13.53
N TRP A 134 -0.73 9.05 12.32
CA TRP A 134 -0.89 10.38 11.72
C TRP A 134 -2.25 10.96 12.10
N ALA A 135 -2.25 12.12 12.75
CA ALA A 135 -3.43 12.97 12.89
C ALA A 135 -3.29 14.23 12.02
N GLU A 136 -4.34 14.60 11.28
CA GLU A 136 -4.41 15.87 10.53
C GLU A 136 -5.81 16.48 10.61
N GLY A 137 -5.90 17.79 10.48
CA GLY A 137 -7.15 18.55 10.58
C GLY A 137 -6.91 19.93 11.18
N PHE A 138 -7.85 20.42 11.97
CA PHE A 138 -7.68 21.63 12.80
C PHE A 138 -6.72 21.36 13.96
N GLU A 139 -5.97 22.37 14.40
CA GLU A 139 -4.95 22.20 15.46
C GLU A 139 -5.55 21.61 16.75
N GLU A 140 -6.76 22.01 17.16
CA GLU A 140 -7.40 21.47 18.36
C GLU A 140 -7.73 19.98 18.23
N ALA A 141 -8.14 19.55 17.03
CA ALA A 141 -8.43 18.15 16.74
C ALA A 141 -7.15 17.30 16.75
N VAL A 142 -6.08 17.81 16.12
CA VAL A 142 -4.77 17.17 16.12
C VAL A 142 -4.23 17.06 17.54
N ALA A 143 -4.27 18.15 18.33
CA ALA A 143 -3.83 18.16 19.71
C ALA A 143 -4.62 17.17 20.58
N ARG A 144 -5.94 17.04 20.38
CA ARG A 144 -6.77 16.04 21.06
C ARG A 144 -6.36 14.62 20.68
N HIS A 145 -6.22 14.33 19.38
CA HIS A 145 -5.80 13.01 18.91
C HIS A 145 -4.45 12.62 19.51
N LEU A 146 -3.45 13.51 19.48
CA LEU A 146 -2.13 13.24 20.05
C LEU A 146 -2.20 12.90 21.54
N ARG A 147 -2.98 13.65 22.34
CA ARG A 147 -3.15 13.36 23.77
C ARG A 147 -3.78 11.99 24.01
N GLU A 148 -4.88 11.67 23.34
CA GLU A 148 -5.56 10.38 23.51
C GLU A 148 -4.68 9.20 23.07
N ILE A 149 -3.97 9.33 21.94
CA ILE A 149 -3.03 8.30 21.47
C ILE A 149 -1.86 8.15 22.46
N GLN A 150 -1.35 9.26 23.01
CA GLN A 150 -0.26 9.23 23.98
C GLN A 150 -0.67 8.54 25.29
N GLU A 151 -1.90 8.76 25.75
CA GLU A 151 -2.45 8.05 26.91
C GLU A 151 -2.58 6.55 26.65
N LEU A 152 -3.06 6.14 25.46
CA LEU A 152 -3.13 4.73 25.08
C LEU A 152 -1.73 4.10 25.02
N ALA A 153 -0.76 4.78 24.40
CA ALA A 153 0.61 4.32 24.33
C ALA A 153 1.24 4.19 25.72
N ALA A 154 0.99 5.14 26.63
CA ALA A 154 1.49 5.10 28.00
C ALA A 154 0.92 3.92 28.81
N ARG A 155 -0.38 3.60 28.65
CA ARG A 155 -0.99 2.41 29.29
C ARG A 155 -0.38 1.09 28.84
N MET A 156 0.23 1.08 27.65
CA MET A 156 0.91 -0.08 27.07
C MET A 156 2.44 -0.03 27.25
N GLU A 157 2.94 0.91 28.06
CA GLU A 157 4.37 1.10 28.34
C GLU A 157 5.22 1.38 27.08
N LEU A 158 4.60 1.93 26.03
CA LEU A 158 5.29 2.32 24.81
C LEU A 158 5.92 3.72 24.98
N ARG A 159 7.13 3.89 24.45
CA ARG A 159 7.79 5.20 24.40
C ARG A 159 7.20 6.02 23.26
N ALA A 160 6.42 7.04 23.60
CA ALA A 160 5.82 7.95 22.62
C ALA A 160 6.72 9.17 22.34
N GLU A 161 6.84 9.51 21.06
CA GLU A 161 7.47 10.74 20.56
C GLU A 161 6.54 11.39 19.53
N VAL A 162 6.49 12.73 19.52
CA VAL A 162 5.65 13.48 18.57
C VAL A 162 6.53 14.12 17.50
N LEU A 163 6.22 13.83 16.24
CA LEU A 163 6.83 14.45 15.07
C LEU A 163 5.89 15.51 14.51
N ARG A 164 6.46 16.66 14.12
CA ARG A 164 5.74 17.80 13.53
C ARG A 164 6.52 18.37 12.36
N GLU A 165 5.82 19.10 11.50
CA GLU A 165 6.41 19.82 10.37
C GLU A 165 7.39 18.96 9.55
N GLU A 166 8.68 19.31 9.55
CA GLU A 166 9.72 18.64 8.78
C GLU A 166 9.93 17.18 9.20
N THR A 167 9.97 16.89 10.51
CA THR A 167 10.21 15.52 10.99
C THR A 167 9.02 14.61 10.69
N HIS A 168 7.80 15.16 10.76
CA HIS A 168 6.59 14.49 10.31
C HIS A 168 6.65 14.16 8.81
N ARG A 169 7.02 15.14 7.98
CA ARG A 169 7.10 14.98 6.52
C ARG A 169 8.12 13.92 6.14
N ILE A 170 9.37 14.06 6.59
CA ILE A 170 10.47 13.14 6.27
C ILE A 170 10.10 11.70 6.65
N PHE A 171 9.50 11.50 7.83
CA PHE A 171 9.10 10.18 8.28
C PHE A 171 8.08 9.50 7.35
N TRP A 172 7.03 10.22 6.94
CA TRP A 172 6.02 9.65 6.03
C TRP A 172 6.51 9.53 4.59
N GLU A 173 7.50 10.32 4.17
CA GLU A 173 8.17 10.13 2.88
C GLU A 173 8.99 8.84 2.84
N GLN A 174 9.70 8.52 3.93
CA GLN A 174 10.40 7.22 4.06
C GLN A 174 9.43 6.04 3.99
N ILE A 175 8.26 6.15 4.64
CA ILE A 175 7.20 5.13 4.56
C ILE A 175 6.63 5.04 3.14
N ARG A 176 6.37 6.17 2.48
CA ARG A 176 5.83 6.22 1.12
C ARG A 176 6.77 5.57 0.12
N ASP A 177 8.07 5.85 0.23
CA ASP A 177 9.10 5.40 -0.70
C ASP A 177 9.78 4.10 -0.23
N PHE A 178 9.19 3.40 0.75
CA PHE A 178 9.70 2.13 1.24
C PHE A 178 9.87 1.11 0.10
N GLY A 179 11.06 0.52 -0.02
CA GLY A 179 11.40 -0.45 -1.07
C GLY A 179 11.60 0.16 -2.47
N SER A 180 11.75 1.48 -2.62
CA SER A 180 11.88 2.11 -3.94
C SER A 180 13.31 2.13 -4.51
N SER A 181 14.32 1.53 -3.85
CA SER A 181 15.72 1.54 -4.31
C SER A 181 15.93 0.74 -5.59
N GLY A 182 15.14 -0.32 -5.80
CA GLY A 182 15.26 -1.24 -6.94
C GLY A 182 16.36 -2.30 -6.81
N GLU A 183 17.16 -2.24 -5.75
CA GLU A 183 18.26 -3.19 -5.49
C GLU A 183 17.79 -4.45 -4.75
N ASN A 184 16.70 -4.35 -4.02
CA ASN A 184 16.17 -5.39 -3.14
C ASN A 184 14.92 -6.05 -3.72
N LEU A 185 14.53 -7.17 -3.12
CA LEU A 185 13.24 -7.80 -3.35
C LEU A 185 12.19 -7.10 -2.48
N VAL A 186 11.08 -6.70 -3.09
CA VAL A 186 9.97 -6.04 -2.39
C VAL A 186 8.69 -6.81 -2.60
N TYR A 187 8.08 -7.19 -1.49
CA TYR A 187 6.83 -7.92 -1.45
C TYR A 187 5.73 -7.05 -0.86
N ARG A 188 4.51 -7.25 -1.38
CA ARG A 188 3.29 -6.70 -0.80
C ARG A 188 2.35 -7.82 -0.45
N VAL A 189 2.07 -7.98 0.84
CA VAL A 189 1.05 -8.88 1.37
C VAL A 189 -0.17 -8.06 1.74
N THR A 190 -1.36 -8.48 1.33
CA THR A 190 -2.63 -7.86 1.73
C THR A 190 -3.54 -8.92 2.31
N VAL A 191 -3.99 -8.69 3.54
CA VAL A 191 -4.88 -9.56 4.32
C VAL A 191 -6.03 -8.76 4.91
N PRO A 192 -7.12 -9.40 5.38
CA PRO A 192 -8.12 -8.71 6.20
C PRO A 192 -7.45 -8.00 7.38
N ALA A 193 -7.92 -6.80 7.74
CA ALA A 193 -7.32 -6.00 8.81
C ALA A 193 -7.23 -6.74 10.16
N ALA A 194 -8.22 -7.59 10.46
CA ALA A 194 -8.25 -8.43 11.65
C ALA A 194 -7.10 -9.46 11.71
N SER A 195 -6.56 -9.88 10.56
CA SER A 195 -5.46 -10.84 10.48
C SER A 195 -4.07 -10.18 10.49
N LEU A 196 -4.01 -8.85 10.47
CA LEU A 196 -2.77 -8.12 10.30
C LEU A 196 -1.77 -8.39 11.42
N ALA A 197 -2.22 -8.35 12.68
CA ALA A 197 -1.34 -8.48 13.83
C ALA A 197 -0.55 -9.79 13.78
N GLU A 198 -1.24 -10.91 13.57
CA GLU A 198 -0.62 -12.22 13.46
C GLU A 198 0.36 -12.34 12.28
N VAL A 199 0.00 -11.75 11.13
CA VAL A 199 0.86 -11.75 9.93
C VAL A 199 2.13 -10.95 10.20
N VAL A 200 2.02 -9.78 10.81
CA VAL A 200 3.15 -8.92 11.16
C VAL A 200 4.06 -9.60 12.19
N GLU A 201 3.51 -10.24 13.22
CA GLU A 201 4.29 -11.02 14.20
C GLU A 201 5.04 -12.18 13.56
N THR A 202 4.40 -12.87 12.62
CA THR A 202 5.01 -13.99 11.89
C THR A 202 6.17 -13.51 11.01
N ILE A 203 5.99 -12.41 10.29
CA ILE A 203 7.02 -11.77 9.45
C ILE A 203 8.20 -11.29 10.31
N ASP A 204 7.92 -10.62 11.43
CA ASP A 204 8.95 -10.17 12.38
C ASP A 204 9.76 -11.34 12.96
N ARG A 205 9.08 -12.45 13.30
CA ARG A 205 9.75 -13.67 13.77
C ARG A 205 10.68 -14.26 12.71
N TRP A 206 10.20 -14.41 11.48
CA TRP A 206 11.02 -14.92 10.36
C TRP A 206 12.22 -14.02 10.08
N SER A 207 12.03 -12.69 10.14
CA SER A 207 13.11 -11.72 9.93
C SER A 207 14.25 -11.91 10.94
N ARG A 208 13.91 -12.17 12.22
CA ARG A 208 14.91 -12.38 13.27
C ARG A 208 15.64 -13.73 13.16
N SER A 209 14.97 -14.78 12.69
CA SER A 209 15.54 -16.15 12.72
C SER A 209 16.18 -16.58 11.40
N GLU A 210 15.74 -16.05 10.26
CA GLU A 210 15.98 -16.67 8.95
C GLU A 210 16.55 -15.70 7.89
N GLY A 211 16.70 -14.42 8.22
CA GLY A 211 17.34 -13.43 7.37
C GLY A 211 16.75 -12.04 7.53
N ALA A 212 17.60 -11.01 7.48
CA ALA A 212 17.18 -9.63 7.72
C ALA A 212 16.19 -9.16 6.65
N ALA A 213 14.93 -8.98 7.07
CA ALA A 213 13.90 -8.33 6.29
C ALA A 213 13.31 -7.17 7.12
N ARG A 214 13.11 -6.03 6.48
CA ARG A 214 12.41 -4.90 7.11
C ARG A 214 11.00 -4.82 6.56
N PHE A 215 10.07 -4.28 7.35
CA PHE A 215 8.69 -4.17 6.93
C PHE A 215 8.02 -2.87 7.37
N VAL A 216 7.01 -2.48 6.60
CA VAL A 216 6.06 -1.42 6.92
C VAL A 216 4.65 -1.95 6.67
N ALA A 217 3.84 -1.99 7.73
CA ALA A 217 2.45 -2.43 7.66
C ALA A 217 1.49 -1.25 7.82
N HIS A 218 0.62 -1.03 6.84
CA HIS A 218 -0.48 -0.07 6.90
C HIS A 218 -1.70 -0.71 7.56
N ALA A 219 -1.96 -0.35 8.82
CA ALA A 219 -2.79 -1.17 9.67
C ALA A 219 -4.27 -1.22 9.25
N GLY A 220 -4.87 -0.06 8.97
CA GLY A 220 -6.28 -0.02 8.59
C GLY A 220 -6.58 -0.51 7.17
N SER A 221 -5.57 -0.74 6.32
CA SER A 221 -5.75 -1.36 4.99
C SER A 221 -5.32 -2.82 4.92
N GLY A 222 -4.79 -3.39 6.01
CA GLY A 222 -4.32 -4.77 6.06
C GLY A 222 -3.16 -5.05 5.11
N THR A 223 -2.36 -4.04 4.76
CA THR A 223 -1.28 -4.15 3.77
C THR A 223 0.07 -4.15 4.46
N VAL A 224 0.92 -5.13 4.17
CA VAL A 224 2.30 -5.22 4.66
C VAL A 224 3.25 -5.16 3.46
N TRP A 225 4.15 -4.19 3.49
CA TRP A 225 5.29 -4.11 2.59
C TRP A 225 6.50 -4.71 3.28
N ILE A 226 7.19 -5.63 2.59
CA ILE A 226 8.37 -6.32 3.10
C ILE A 226 9.50 -6.10 2.09
N GLU A 227 10.68 -5.76 2.58
CA GLU A 227 11.90 -5.68 1.78
C GLU A 227 12.94 -6.64 2.34
N SER A 228 13.53 -7.44 1.46
CA SER A 228 14.61 -8.40 1.76
C SER A 228 15.75 -8.27 0.76
N GLY A 229 16.91 -8.84 1.09
CA GLY A 229 18.04 -8.92 0.17
C GLY A 229 17.69 -9.60 -1.16
N ALA A 230 18.35 -9.20 -2.24
CA ALA A 230 18.24 -9.81 -3.56
C ALA A 230 19.14 -11.05 -3.71
N ASP A 231 18.92 -12.03 -2.86
CA ASP A 231 19.65 -13.30 -2.83
C ASP A 231 18.66 -14.49 -2.77
N PRO A 232 19.14 -15.75 -2.86
CA PRO A 232 18.26 -16.92 -2.77
C PRO A 232 17.48 -17.01 -1.45
N ALA A 233 18.02 -16.49 -0.33
CA ALA A 233 17.33 -16.50 0.96
C ALA A 233 16.16 -15.51 0.96
N GLY A 234 16.36 -14.31 0.41
CA GLY A 234 15.31 -13.33 0.14
C GLY A 234 14.23 -13.89 -0.78
N ALA A 235 14.63 -14.49 -1.91
CA ALA A 235 13.69 -15.09 -2.86
C ALA A 235 12.78 -16.18 -2.24
N ALA A 236 13.31 -16.94 -1.27
CA ALA A 236 12.55 -17.96 -0.54
C ALA A 236 11.41 -17.39 0.33
N TRP A 237 11.38 -16.08 0.59
CA TRP A 237 10.26 -15.44 1.29
C TRP A 237 8.97 -15.50 0.47
N PHE A 238 9.05 -15.34 -0.86
CA PHE A 238 7.85 -15.20 -1.68
C PHE A 238 6.84 -16.36 -1.57
N PRO A 239 7.23 -17.65 -1.71
CA PRO A 239 6.29 -18.75 -1.54
C PRO A 239 5.72 -18.84 -0.11
N ARG A 240 6.49 -18.48 0.91
CA ARG A 240 6.04 -18.48 2.31
C ARG A 240 5.05 -17.36 2.61
N LEU A 241 5.34 -16.14 2.13
CA LEU A 241 4.44 -15.00 2.22
C LEU A 241 3.13 -15.28 1.48
N THR A 242 3.20 -15.96 0.33
CA THR A 242 2.03 -16.39 -0.43
C THR A 242 1.17 -17.38 0.35
N ALA A 243 1.78 -18.41 0.94
CA ALA A 243 1.09 -19.39 1.77
C ALA A 243 0.44 -18.74 3.01
N LEU A 244 1.18 -17.89 3.73
CA LEU A 244 0.68 -17.16 4.89
C LEU A 244 -0.51 -16.25 4.53
N ALA A 245 -0.39 -15.49 3.44
CA ALA A 245 -1.47 -14.63 2.97
C ALA A 245 -2.72 -15.47 2.63
N LYS A 246 -2.56 -16.58 1.91
CA LYS A 246 -3.65 -17.47 1.52
C LYS A 246 -4.38 -18.07 2.73
N GLU A 247 -3.65 -18.52 3.75
CA GLU A 247 -4.22 -19.04 5.00
C GLU A 247 -5.11 -18.01 5.71
N ARG A 248 -4.83 -16.72 5.50
CA ARG A 248 -5.58 -15.59 6.06
C ARG A 248 -6.53 -14.95 5.04
N ARG A 249 -6.87 -15.63 3.94
CA ARG A 249 -7.74 -15.15 2.85
C ARG A 249 -7.26 -13.84 2.20
N GLY A 250 -5.94 -13.67 2.16
CA GLY A 250 -5.25 -12.57 1.52
C GLY A 250 -4.50 -13.00 0.25
N HIS A 251 -3.64 -12.10 -0.24
CA HIS A 251 -2.77 -12.35 -1.39
C HIS A 251 -1.40 -11.69 -1.20
N ALA A 252 -0.39 -12.23 -1.88
CA ALA A 252 0.96 -11.68 -1.92
C ALA A 252 1.37 -11.40 -3.38
N VAL A 253 2.17 -10.36 -3.58
CA VAL A 253 2.73 -9.97 -4.88
C VAL A 253 4.17 -9.54 -4.70
N MET A 254 5.07 -9.97 -5.59
CA MET A 254 6.41 -9.40 -5.70
C MET A 254 6.33 -8.12 -6.55
N VAL A 255 6.49 -6.98 -5.90
CA VAL A 255 6.29 -5.67 -6.54
C VAL A 255 7.56 -5.19 -7.24
N ALA A 256 8.72 -5.44 -6.62
CA ALA A 256 10.03 -5.11 -7.18
C ALA A 256 11.02 -6.25 -6.96
N ALA A 257 11.89 -6.43 -7.94
CA ALA A 257 13.02 -7.34 -7.92
C ALA A 257 14.04 -6.89 -8.97
N PRO A 258 15.34 -7.12 -8.76
CA PRO A 258 16.34 -6.92 -9.80
C PRO A 258 15.98 -7.69 -11.08
N PRO A 259 16.24 -7.13 -12.28
CA PRO A 259 15.85 -7.75 -13.55
C PRO A 259 16.28 -9.20 -13.70
N GLU A 260 17.45 -9.56 -13.19
CA GLU A 260 18.06 -10.88 -13.28
C GLU A 260 17.27 -11.93 -12.50
N LEU A 261 16.74 -11.56 -11.33
CA LEU A 261 15.93 -12.45 -10.48
C LEU A 261 14.46 -12.49 -10.91
N LYS A 262 14.01 -11.45 -11.62
CA LYS A 262 12.63 -11.34 -12.08
C LYS A 262 12.35 -12.19 -13.32
N GLN A 263 13.37 -12.49 -14.12
CA GLN A 263 13.21 -13.34 -15.31
C GLN A 263 12.87 -14.78 -14.91
N GLY A 264 11.70 -15.26 -15.35
CA GLY A 264 11.26 -16.64 -15.10
C GLY A 264 10.56 -16.88 -13.77
N VAL A 265 10.36 -15.85 -12.94
CA VAL A 265 9.58 -15.94 -11.69
C VAL A 265 8.20 -15.33 -11.94
N ASP A 266 7.15 -16.09 -11.62
CA ASP A 266 5.81 -15.50 -11.54
C ASP A 266 5.78 -14.58 -10.32
N VAL A 267 5.75 -13.27 -10.58
CA VAL A 267 5.68 -12.24 -9.53
C VAL A 267 4.30 -12.16 -8.91
N TRP A 268 3.33 -12.82 -9.53
CA TRP A 268 1.99 -13.03 -9.03
C TRP A 268 1.93 -14.38 -8.31
N ALA A 269 1.14 -14.44 -7.24
CA ALA A 269 0.80 -15.67 -6.57
C ALA A 269 -0.21 -16.49 -7.41
N ASP A 270 -1.09 -17.24 -6.74
CA ASP A 270 -2.13 -18.02 -7.41
C ASP A 270 -3.05 -17.14 -8.30
N PRO A 271 -3.33 -17.56 -9.53
CA PRO A 271 -4.30 -16.88 -10.36
C PRO A 271 -5.71 -16.87 -9.75
N PRO A 272 -6.45 -15.76 -9.86
CA PRO A 272 -7.81 -15.69 -9.36
C PRO A 272 -8.76 -16.53 -10.21
N GLU A 273 -9.87 -16.98 -9.63
CA GLU A 273 -10.94 -17.69 -10.34
C GLU A 273 -11.49 -16.88 -11.53
N SER A 274 -11.42 -15.55 -11.44
CA SER A 274 -11.86 -14.61 -12.49
C SER A 274 -10.86 -14.47 -13.65
N LEU A 275 -9.76 -15.22 -13.70
CA LEU A 275 -8.72 -15.07 -14.72
C LEU A 275 -9.26 -15.25 -16.15
N SER A 276 -10.20 -16.18 -16.37
CA SER A 276 -10.83 -16.38 -17.68
C SER A 276 -11.56 -15.13 -18.18
N LEU A 277 -12.26 -14.43 -17.27
CA LEU A 277 -12.92 -13.16 -17.58
C LEU A 277 -11.90 -12.04 -17.84
N MET A 278 -10.80 -11.99 -17.09
CA MET A 278 -9.73 -11.02 -17.33
C MET A 278 -9.11 -11.19 -18.73
N ARG A 279 -8.92 -12.44 -19.18
CA ARG A 279 -8.48 -12.77 -20.54
C ARG A 279 -9.47 -12.31 -21.60
N GLU A 280 -10.76 -12.51 -21.37
CA GLU A 280 -11.80 -12.04 -22.29
C GLU A 280 -11.74 -10.52 -22.44
N ILE A 281 -11.69 -9.79 -21.32
CA ILE A 281 -11.58 -8.33 -21.33
C ILE A 281 -10.33 -7.89 -22.08
N LYS A 282 -9.16 -8.47 -21.77
CA LYS A 282 -7.90 -8.14 -22.47
C LYS A 282 -8.03 -8.35 -23.98
N ARG A 283 -8.65 -9.45 -24.43
CA ARG A 283 -8.86 -9.73 -25.85
C ARG A 283 -9.77 -8.71 -26.54
N GLN A 284 -10.79 -8.18 -25.84
CA GLN A 284 -11.67 -7.15 -26.40
C GLN A 284 -10.98 -5.79 -26.53
N PHE A 285 -10.09 -5.43 -25.59
CA PHE A 285 -9.41 -4.12 -25.58
C PHE A 285 -8.09 -4.09 -26.35
N ASP A 286 -7.41 -5.24 -26.47
CA ASP A 286 -6.13 -5.37 -27.16
C ASP A 286 -6.02 -6.77 -27.81
N PRO A 287 -6.76 -7.03 -28.91
CA PRO A 287 -6.78 -8.33 -29.57
C PRO A 287 -5.42 -8.75 -30.14
N ASN A 288 -4.56 -7.79 -30.46
CA ASN A 288 -3.23 -8.02 -31.03
C ASN A 288 -2.11 -8.09 -29.97
N THR A 289 -2.45 -7.95 -28.68
CA THR A 289 -1.51 -7.99 -27.56
C THR A 289 -0.34 -7.00 -27.72
N VAL A 290 -0.62 -5.78 -28.19
CA VAL A 290 0.41 -4.75 -28.40
C VAL A 290 0.71 -3.94 -27.12
N LEU A 291 -0.23 -3.90 -26.18
CA LEU A 291 -0.11 -3.13 -24.94
C LEU A 291 0.45 -3.99 -23.80
N ASN A 292 1.71 -3.71 -23.42
CA ASN A 292 2.41 -4.31 -22.28
C ASN A 292 2.28 -5.85 -22.20
N PRO A 293 2.72 -6.59 -23.24
CA PRO A 293 2.59 -8.05 -23.27
C PRO A 293 3.29 -8.71 -22.06
N GLY A 294 2.60 -9.65 -21.41
CA GLY A 294 3.17 -10.44 -20.31
C GLY A 294 3.32 -9.68 -18.99
N ARG A 295 2.79 -8.45 -18.89
CA ARG A 295 3.01 -7.58 -17.72
C ARG A 295 2.07 -7.89 -16.57
N PHE A 296 0.86 -8.36 -16.85
CA PHE A 296 -0.17 -8.63 -15.87
C PHE A 296 -0.22 -10.12 -15.50
N ILE A 297 -1.13 -10.49 -14.59
CA ILE A 297 -1.23 -11.85 -14.06
C ILE A 297 -1.40 -12.91 -15.16
N ALA A 298 -0.75 -14.07 -15.00
CA ALA A 298 -0.74 -15.15 -15.99
C ALA A 298 -0.32 -14.71 -17.40
N ALA A 299 0.65 -13.78 -17.47
CA ALA A 299 1.22 -13.18 -18.67
C ALA A 299 0.19 -12.47 -19.59
N LEU A 300 -0.86 -11.90 -18.98
CA LEU A 300 -1.82 -11.01 -19.63
C LEU A 300 -1.23 -9.65 -20.02
#